data_AF-A0A6P3VJU0-F1
#
_entry.id   AF-A0A6P3VJU0-F1
#
_cell.length_a   1.000
_cell.length_b   1.000
_cell.length_c   1.000
_cell.angle_alpha   90.00
_cell.angle_beta   90.00
_cell.angle_gamma   90.00
#
_symmetry.space_group_name_H-M   'P 1'
#
loop_
_entity.id
_entity.type
_entity.pdbx_description
1 polymer ?
#
loop_
_entity_poly.entity_id
_entity_poly.type
_entity_poly.pdbx_seq_one_letter_code
_entity_poly.pdbx_strand_id
1 'polypeptide(L)'
;MYSAALSTRVCLGALRMGNKEYFHFGFALPSTAARILSTAPLLLKDLDKPLKQWTFEVSPFSKVNVKLRCDLSVRPLDPHDFPEADRAFISVHGTNVDHEFNLDNLHVHYSDQNKELLIHGDKVTSNVTVELTTPIKSDLFITTSGEGNVNIQKMESDVCKVQTERGNCILTSLRSHQVKVLSAGGNITGFGTIHGNVDVCAKEGSEVDIKKIQGSFMNVSTERGQLKVKAIYAESSKVSSSSGEIQLGHIHGEANVQSEMGNVRVDSSSGALKISTASGNIDTYVGDVGSADLTTLQGSVSVRVPASMKAGVQLSGASVEISPEIKLHAAQHDCSDSGTTVSGYLNGPSAGDQWIKVKADEGTISLRAQSWFESLRLGK
;
A
#
# COMPACT_ATOMS: atom_id res chain seq x y z
N MET A 1 -19.27 19.89 -52.87
CA MET A 1 -19.15 21.36 -52.74
C MET A 1 -19.28 21.65 -51.25
N TYR A 2 -18.31 22.11 -50.49
CA TYR A 2 -17.20 23.03 -50.75
C TYR A 2 -15.91 22.53 -50.06
N SER A 3 -14.79 22.76 -50.74
CA SER A 3 -13.42 22.64 -50.25
C SER A 3 -13.02 23.98 -49.60
N ALA A 4 -12.26 23.93 -48.51
CA ALA A 4 -11.49 25.08 -48.03
C ALA A 4 -10.12 24.58 -47.54
N ALA A 5 -9.12 24.80 -48.38
CA ALA A 5 -7.71 24.65 -48.07
C ALA A 5 -7.24 25.86 -47.24
N LEU A 6 -6.49 25.62 -46.15
CA LEU A 6 -5.64 26.64 -45.55
C LEU A 6 -4.17 26.31 -45.79
N SER A 7 -3.53 27.20 -46.54
CA SER A 7 -2.11 27.24 -46.86
C SER A 7 -1.29 27.67 -45.64
N THR A 8 -0.29 26.88 -45.27
CA THR A 8 0.68 27.25 -44.23
C THR A 8 1.87 27.95 -44.89
N ARG A 9 2.01 29.26 -44.67
CA ARG A 9 3.23 30.01 -44.98
C ARG A 9 4.27 29.74 -43.90
N VAL A 10 5.44 29.25 -44.30
CA VAL A 10 6.64 29.17 -43.44
C VAL A 10 7.34 30.53 -43.47
N CYS A 11 7.45 31.20 -42.32
CA CYS A 11 8.34 32.34 -42.15
C CYS A 11 9.73 31.83 -41.77
N LEU A 12 10.73 32.05 -42.64
CA LEU A 12 12.14 31.86 -42.33
C LEU A 12 12.63 33.06 -41.50
N GLY A 13 12.89 32.85 -40.21
CA GLY A 13 13.69 33.75 -39.40
C GLY A 13 15.10 33.18 -39.25
N ALA A 14 16.08 33.73 -39.97
CA ALA A 14 17.48 33.37 -39.83
C ALA A 14 18.13 34.24 -38.73
N LEU A 15 18.54 33.63 -37.62
CA LEU A 15 19.46 34.25 -36.67
C LEU A 15 20.81 33.54 -36.76
N ARG A 16 21.85 34.31 -37.11
CA ARG A 16 23.20 33.83 -37.40
C ARG A 16 24.13 34.23 -36.25
N MET A 17 24.66 33.27 -35.50
CA MET A 17 25.85 33.46 -34.67
C MET A 17 26.63 32.14 -34.55
N GLY A 18 27.88 32.14 -35.01
CA GLY A 18 28.93 31.22 -34.57
C GLY A 18 29.03 29.87 -35.30
N ASN A 19 30.22 29.59 -35.83
CA ASN A 19 30.57 28.42 -36.63
C ASN A 19 30.33 27.07 -35.92
N LYS A 20 29.36 26.28 -36.43
CA LYS A 20 29.44 24.82 -36.68
C LYS A 20 28.09 24.32 -37.23
N GLU A 21 28.13 23.69 -38.40
CA GLU A 21 26.98 23.03 -39.03
C GLU A 21 26.66 21.72 -38.28
N TYR A 22 25.40 21.53 -37.91
CA TYR A 22 24.86 20.22 -37.56
C TYR A 22 23.63 19.98 -38.46
N PHE A 23 23.75 19.02 -39.38
CA PHE A 23 22.63 18.53 -40.19
C PHE A 23 21.76 17.60 -39.36
N HIS A 24 20.52 17.98 -39.09
CA HIS A 24 19.47 17.07 -38.61
C HIS A 24 18.49 16.78 -39.73
N PHE A 25 18.55 15.56 -40.28
CA PHE A 25 17.47 14.97 -41.07
C PHE A 25 16.38 14.46 -40.11
N GLY A 26 15.23 15.12 -40.09
CA GLY A 26 14.02 14.63 -39.42
C GLY A 26 13.11 13.93 -40.41
N PHE A 27 13.14 12.60 -40.45
CA PHE A 27 12.07 11.79 -41.03
C PHE A 27 10.89 11.79 -40.05
N ALA A 28 9.72 12.26 -40.49
CA ALA A 28 8.47 12.12 -39.75
C ALA A 28 7.85 10.74 -40.05
N LEU A 29 7.69 9.92 -39.02
CA LEU A 29 6.80 8.75 -39.00
C LEU A 29 5.82 8.89 -37.82
N PRO A 30 4.59 8.34 -37.92
CA PRO A 30 3.48 8.72 -37.07
C PRO A 30 3.59 8.03 -35.71
N SER A 31 3.72 8.81 -34.63
CA SER A 31 3.65 8.29 -33.27
C SER A 31 2.21 8.27 -32.78
N THR A 32 1.68 7.08 -32.58
CA THR A 32 0.50 6.79 -31.75
C THR A 32 0.68 7.44 -30.38
N ALA A 33 -0.23 8.34 -30.00
CA ALA A 33 -0.14 9.10 -28.76
C ALA A 33 -0.30 8.19 -27.53
N ALA A 34 0.82 7.87 -26.88
CA ALA A 34 0.82 7.37 -25.51
C ALA A 34 0.41 8.52 -24.57
N ARG A 35 -0.74 8.35 -23.90
CA ARG A 35 -1.15 9.24 -22.80
C ARG A 35 -0.24 9.01 -21.61
N ILE A 36 0.77 9.86 -21.47
CA ILE A 36 1.52 10.04 -20.22
C ILE A 36 0.63 10.91 -19.32
N LEU A 37 0.05 10.32 -18.27
CA LEU A 37 -0.65 11.05 -17.22
C LEU A 37 0.40 11.78 -16.36
N SER A 38 0.51 13.08 -16.61
CA SER A 38 1.30 14.03 -15.83
C SER A 38 0.78 14.08 -14.40
N THR A 39 1.64 13.73 -13.45
CA THR A 39 1.45 13.88 -12.01
C THR A 39 1.83 15.29 -11.59
N ALA A 40 0.88 16.22 -11.67
CA ALA A 40 0.92 17.47 -10.92
C ALA A 40 0.00 17.33 -9.69
N PRO A 41 0.42 17.82 -8.50
CA PRO A 41 -0.51 17.92 -7.38
C PRO A 41 -1.60 18.91 -7.78
N LEU A 42 -2.86 18.47 -7.77
CA LEU A 42 -3.99 19.37 -7.89
C LEU A 42 -3.89 20.39 -6.74
N LEU A 43 -3.43 21.59 -7.08
CA LEU A 43 -3.66 22.78 -6.27
C LEU A 43 -5.18 22.91 -6.14
N LEU A 44 -5.69 22.65 -4.93
CA LEU A 44 -7.01 23.11 -4.51
C LEU A 44 -7.03 24.63 -4.56
N LYS A 45 -7.30 25.17 -5.74
CA LYS A 45 -7.86 26.50 -5.92
C LYS A 45 -9.14 26.31 -6.70
N ASP A 46 -10.23 26.79 -6.12
CA ASP A 46 -11.61 26.74 -6.61
C ASP A 46 -12.40 25.49 -6.17
N LEU A 47 -12.59 25.34 -4.86
CA LEU A 47 -13.88 24.87 -4.37
C LEU A 47 -14.73 26.08 -3.99
N ASP A 48 -15.92 26.14 -4.59
CA ASP A 48 -16.98 27.09 -4.30
C ASP A 48 -17.28 27.20 -2.80
N LYS A 49 -17.79 28.36 -2.40
CA LYS A 49 -18.25 28.68 -1.04
C LYS A 49 -18.98 27.47 -0.41
N PRO A 50 -18.64 27.07 0.84
CA PRO A 50 -19.23 25.89 1.47
C PRO A 50 -20.76 26.04 1.56
N LEU A 51 -21.48 24.96 1.22
CA LEU A 51 -22.95 24.92 1.28
C LEU A 51 -23.45 25.08 2.71
N LYS A 52 -22.73 24.48 3.66
CA LYS A 52 -23.03 24.55 5.09
C LYS A 52 -21.74 24.40 5.88
N GLN A 53 -21.64 25.14 6.98
CA GLN A 53 -20.49 25.10 7.86
C GLN A 53 -20.95 25.09 9.32
N TRP A 54 -20.24 24.32 10.13
CA TRP A 54 -20.38 24.30 11.58
C TRP A 54 -19.03 24.56 12.24
N THR A 55 -19.10 25.16 13.43
CA THR A 55 -17.95 25.38 14.30
C THR A 55 -18.37 24.98 15.71
N PHE A 56 -17.57 24.12 16.33
CA PHE A 56 -17.80 23.66 17.70
C PHE A 56 -16.56 23.92 18.55
N GLU A 57 -16.79 24.29 19.80
CA GLU A 57 -15.82 24.20 20.88
C GLU A 57 -15.80 22.75 21.36
N VAL A 58 -14.65 22.09 21.27
CA VAL A 58 -14.51 20.66 21.55
C VAL A 58 -13.30 20.41 22.44
N SER A 59 -13.33 19.32 23.20
CA SER A 59 -12.15 18.84 23.93
C SER A 59 -10.99 18.47 22.98
N PRO A 60 -9.73 18.80 23.31
CA PRO A 60 -8.54 18.41 22.54
C PRO A 60 -8.37 16.91 22.35
N PHE A 61 -8.92 16.13 23.28
CA PHE A 61 -9.01 14.68 23.24
C PHE A 61 -10.48 14.31 23.10
N SER A 62 -11.03 14.46 21.90
CA SER A 62 -12.43 14.16 21.60
C SER A 62 -12.55 12.92 20.73
N LYS A 63 -13.72 12.28 20.76
CA LYS A 63 -14.06 11.18 19.86
C LYS A 63 -14.86 11.72 18.70
N VAL A 64 -14.49 11.38 17.47
CA VAL A 64 -15.23 11.74 16.27
C VAL A 64 -15.89 10.49 15.72
N ASN A 65 -17.21 10.47 15.78
CA ASN A 65 -18.04 9.42 15.19
C ASN A 65 -18.70 9.94 13.91
N VAL A 66 -18.33 9.37 12.77
CA VAL A 66 -18.83 9.78 11.46
C VAL A 66 -19.53 8.60 10.77
N LYS A 67 -20.78 8.83 10.35
CA LYS A 67 -21.60 7.88 9.60
C LYS A 67 -22.20 8.60 8.39
N LEU A 68 -21.65 8.35 7.21
CA LEU A 68 -22.00 9.09 5.99
C LEU A 68 -22.18 8.17 4.78
N ARG A 69 -22.86 8.67 3.75
CA ARG A 69 -22.94 8.04 2.40
C ARG A 69 -22.11 8.73 1.33
N CYS A 70 -21.41 9.78 1.71
CA CYS A 70 -20.72 10.69 0.83
C CYS A 70 -19.23 10.77 1.19
N ASP A 71 -18.47 11.55 0.43
CA ASP A 71 -17.04 11.67 0.61
C ASP A 71 -16.71 12.41 1.91
N LEU A 72 -15.71 11.92 2.64
CA LEU A 72 -15.22 12.50 3.88
C LEU A 72 -13.73 12.76 3.78
N SER A 73 -13.32 14.00 4.04
CA SER A 73 -11.91 14.35 4.27
C SER A 73 -11.72 14.81 5.71
N VAL A 74 -10.78 14.18 6.42
CA VAL A 74 -10.41 14.52 7.79
C VAL A 74 -8.97 15.05 7.82
N ARG A 75 -8.79 16.22 8.40
CA ARG A 75 -7.49 16.85 8.63
C ARG A 75 -7.36 17.36 10.06
N PRO A 76 -6.15 17.43 10.62
CA PRO A 76 -5.94 18.02 11.92
C PRO A 76 -6.15 19.52 11.86
N LEU A 77 -6.57 20.08 12.97
CA LEU A 77 -6.50 21.50 13.25
C LEU A 77 -5.04 21.95 13.25
N ASP A 78 -4.76 23.13 12.67
CA ASP A 78 -3.41 23.70 12.69
C ASP A 78 -3.06 24.14 14.12
N PRO A 79 -2.04 23.53 14.76
CA PRO A 79 -1.63 23.91 16.12
C PRO A 79 -1.08 25.34 16.22
N HIS A 80 -0.65 25.95 15.10
CA HIS A 80 -0.17 27.33 15.10
C HIS A 80 -1.33 28.33 15.22
N ASP A 81 -2.42 28.08 14.48
CA ASP A 81 -3.61 28.91 14.50
C ASP A 81 -4.48 28.65 15.75
N PHE A 82 -4.47 27.40 16.25
CA PHE A 82 -5.29 26.95 17.37
C PHE A 82 -4.46 26.12 18.37
N PRO A 83 -3.63 26.77 19.22
CA PRO A 83 -2.72 26.09 20.13
C PRO A 83 -3.43 25.27 21.22
N GLU A 84 -4.62 25.68 21.64
CA GLU A 84 -5.42 24.99 22.65
C GLU A 84 -6.09 23.71 22.11
N ALA A 85 -6.10 23.52 20.78
CA ALA A 85 -6.73 22.38 20.11
C ALA A 85 -8.20 22.17 20.53
N ASP A 86 -8.94 23.25 20.71
CA ASP A 86 -10.27 23.27 21.33
C ASP A 86 -11.41 23.53 20.32
N ARG A 87 -11.12 23.41 19.01
CA ARG A 87 -12.05 23.74 17.94
C ARG A 87 -12.18 22.60 16.93
N ALA A 88 -13.39 22.41 16.43
CA ALA A 88 -13.66 21.57 15.27
C ALA A 88 -14.47 22.35 14.22
N PHE A 89 -14.06 22.22 12.96
CA PHE A 89 -14.73 22.82 11.81
C PHE A 89 -15.26 21.73 10.90
N ILE A 90 -16.53 21.84 10.52
CA ILE A 90 -17.15 20.94 9.56
C ILE A 90 -17.68 21.79 8.43
N SER A 91 -17.26 21.51 7.20
CA SER A 91 -17.71 22.22 6.01
C SER A 91 -18.16 21.25 4.94
N VAL A 92 -19.28 21.55 4.32
CA VAL A 92 -19.90 20.70 3.30
C VAL A 92 -19.83 21.39 1.97
N HIS A 93 -19.33 20.67 0.97
CA HIS A 93 -19.14 21.17 -0.38
C HIS A 93 -19.93 20.29 -1.35
N GLY A 94 -20.56 20.91 -2.35
CA GLY A 94 -21.25 20.20 -3.43
C GLY A 94 -20.41 20.27 -4.71
N THR A 95 -20.41 19.18 -5.49
CA THR A 95 -19.68 19.14 -6.77
C THR A 95 -20.47 19.73 -7.94
N ASN A 96 -21.68 20.26 -7.73
CA ASN A 96 -22.50 20.88 -8.78
C ASN A 96 -23.31 22.07 -8.25
N VAL A 97 -23.32 23.18 -8.99
CA VAL A 97 -23.95 24.45 -8.60
C VAL A 97 -25.49 24.44 -8.81
N ASP A 98 -26.02 23.47 -9.57
CA ASP A 98 -27.39 23.50 -10.11
C ASP A 98 -28.41 22.53 -9.47
N HIS A 99 -28.05 21.81 -8.41
CA HIS A 99 -28.99 20.89 -7.73
C HIS A 99 -29.22 21.32 -6.29
N GLU A 100 -30.48 21.36 -5.85
CA GLU A 100 -30.82 21.47 -4.43
C GLU A 100 -30.27 20.24 -3.69
N PHE A 101 -29.20 20.43 -2.94
CA PHE A 101 -28.66 19.40 -2.07
C PHE A 101 -29.58 19.23 -0.86
N ASN A 102 -30.11 18.03 -0.66
CA ASN A 102 -30.88 17.70 0.54
C ASN A 102 -29.94 17.54 1.74
N LEU A 103 -29.57 18.68 2.34
CA LEU A 103 -28.68 18.77 3.51
C LEU A 103 -29.43 18.66 4.84
N ASP A 104 -30.75 18.55 4.83
CA ASP A 104 -31.58 18.44 6.04
C ASP A 104 -31.33 17.13 6.80
N ASN A 105 -30.84 16.11 6.09
CA ASN A 105 -30.53 14.81 6.67
C ASN A 105 -29.10 14.73 7.24
N LEU A 106 -28.32 15.82 7.20
CA LEU A 106 -26.99 15.87 7.81
C LEU A 106 -27.07 16.49 9.20
N HIS A 107 -26.94 15.63 10.21
CA HIS A 107 -26.95 16.02 11.61
C HIS A 107 -25.53 16.03 12.16
N VAL A 108 -25.11 17.18 12.70
CA VAL A 108 -23.84 17.34 13.39
C VAL A 108 -24.13 17.79 14.82
N HIS A 109 -23.64 17.04 15.79
CA HIS A 109 -23.87 17.30 17.21
C HIS A 109 -22.60 17.03 18.01
N TYR A 110 -22.25 17.94 18.92
CA TYR A 110 -21.18 17.73 19.88
C TYR A 110 -21.76 17.53 21.29
N SER A 111 -21.37 16.45 21.95
CA SER A 111 -21.71 16.17 23.35
C SER A 111 -20.50 16.45 24.23
N ASP A 112 -20.58 17.47 25.08
CA ASP A 112 -19.52 17.82 26.03
C ASP A 112 -19.35 16.75 27.12
N GLN A 113 -20.45 16.14 27.57
CA GLN A 113 -20.44 15.07 28.59
C GLN A 113 -19.60 13.86 28.14
N ASN A 114 -19.73 13.47 26.87
CA ASN A 114 -19.03 12.32 26.31
C ASN A 114 -17.76 12.71 25.54
N LYS A 115 -17.50 14.02 25.40
CA LYS A 115 -16.46 14.61 24.55
C LYS A 115 -16.51 14.05 23.13
N GLU A 116 -17.70 13.97 22.55
CA GLU A 116 -17.97 13.23 21.32
C GLU A 116 -18.61 14.13 20.26
N LEU A 117 -18.00 14.19 19.07
CA LEU A 117 -18.53 14.82 17.87
C LEU A 117 -19.17 13.76 16.99
N LEU A 118 -20.49 13.82 16.84
CA LEU A 118 -21.28 12.93 16.00
C LEU A 118 -21.64 13.64 14.69
N ILE A 119 -21.31 13.01 13.56
CA ILE A 119 -21.69 13.43 12.21
C ILE A 119 -22.47 12.29 11.56
N HIS A 120 -23.74 12.52 11.26
CA HIS A 120 -24.63 11.50 10.71
C HIS A 120 -25.37 12.01 9.46
N GLY A 121 -25.32 11.25 8.36
CA GLY A 121 -25.91 11.61 7.08
C GLY A 121 -26.33 10.40 6.25
N ASP A 122 -27.52 9.86 6.53
CA ASP A 122 -28.04 8.62 5.92
C ASP A 122 -28.65 8.80 4.53
N LYS A 123 -29.02 10.02 4.14
CA LYS A 123 -29.68 10.33 2.85
C LYS A 123 -28.92 11.37 2.02
N VAL A 124 -27.70 11.71 2.41
CA VAL A 124 -26.87 12.64 1.67
C VAL A 124 -26.39 11.95 0.39
N THR A 125 -26.57 12.61 -0.75
CA THR A 125 -26.17 12.08 -2.07
C THR A 125 -24.65 12.04 -2.21
N SER A 126 -24.13 11.14 -3.06
CA SER A 126 -22.69 10.94 -3.29
C SER A 126 -21.97 12.17 -3.88
N ASN A 127 -22.70 13.21 -4.29
CA ASN A 127 -22.16 14.43 -4.92
C ASN A 127 -21.71 15.50 -3.90
N VAL A 128 -21.59 15.10 -2.63
CA VAL A 128 -21.26 15.99 -1.52
C VAL A 128 -19.96 15.53 -0.88
N THR A 129 -19.10 16.47 -0.52
CA THR A 129 -17.88 16.20 0.23
C THR A 129 -17.96 16.91 1.57
N VAL A 130 -17.78 16.16 2.65
CA VAL A 130 -17.67 16.68 4.01
C VAL A 130 -16.19 16.82 4.35
N GLU A 131 -15.75 18.04 4.60
CA GLU A 131 -14.44 18.32 5.19
C GLU A 131 -14.59 18.50 6.70
N LEU A 132 -13.84 17.71 7.46
CA LEU A 132 -13.73 17.78 8.91
C LEU A 132 -12.32 18.21 9.28
N THR A 133 -12.22 19.32 10.00
CA THR A 133 -11.00 19.74 10.70
C THR A 133 -11.22 19.55 12.19
N THR A 134 -10.42 18.72 12.85
CA THR A 134 -10.62 18.33 14.26
C THR A 134 -9.28 18.34 15.00
N PRO A 135 -9.24 18.45 16.35
CA PRO A 135 -8.00 18.40 17.10
C PRO A 135 -7.16 17.18 16.73
N ILE A 136 -5.83 17.37 16.61
CA ILE A 136 -4.93 16.32 16.10
C ILE A 136 -5.01 15.01 16.90
N LYS A 137 -5.36 15.10 18.20
CA LYS A 137 -5.48 14.00 19.15
C LYS A 137 -6.86 13.37 19.26
N SER A 138 -7.77 13.69 18.34
CA SER A 138 -9.09 13.11 18.35
C SER A 138 -9.11 11.67 17.82
N ASP A 139 -9.77 10.77 18.55
CA ASP A 139 -10.03 9.41 18.09
C ASP A 139 -11.05 9.39 16.97
N LEU A 140 -10.81 8.58 15.94
CA LEU A 140 -11.61 8.55 14.72
C LEU A 140 -12.38 7.24 14.61
N PHE A 141 -13.70 7.34 14.45
CA PHE A 141 -14.60 6.24 14.20
C PHE A 141 -15.46 6.57 12.99
N ILE A 142 -14.99 6.17 11.81
CA ILE A 142 -15.58 6.54 10.53
C ILE A 142 -16.23 5.31 9.92
N THR A 143 -17.47 5.47 9.45
CA THR A 143 -18.19 4.47 8.69
C THR A 143 -18.84 5.14 7.49
N THR A 144 -18.47 4.72 6.29
CA THR A 144 -19.13 5.13 5.05
C THR A 144 -19.93 3.98 4.45
N SER A 145 -21.09 4.33 3.89
CA SER A 145 -21.95 3.41 3.14
C SER A 145 -22.09 3.89 1.68
N GLY A 146 -22.43 2.98 0.78
CA GLY A 146 -22.38 3.24 -0.65
C GLY A 146 -20.95 3.53 -1.14
N GLU A 147 -20.81 4.56 -1.96
CA GLU A 147 -19.57 4.89 -2.69
C GLU A 147 -18.74 6.00 -2.03
N GLY A 148 -19.11 6.42 -0.81
CA GLY A 148 -18.43 7.49 -0.10
C GLY A 148 -16.96 7.16 0.24
N ASN A 149 -16.05 7.98 -0.29
CA ASN A 149 -14.61 7.85 -0.08
C ASN A 149 -14.20 8.46 1.27
N VAL A 150 -13.12 7.96 1.85
CA VAL A 150 -12.55 8.47 3.10
C VAL A 150 -11.11 8.89 2.86
N ASN A 151 -10.75 10.11 3.22
CA ASN A 151 -9.38 10.62 3.14
C ASN A 151 -8.97 11.20 4.51
N ILE A 152 -8.04 10.55 5.21
CA ILE A 152 -7.53 10.98 6.51
C ILE A 152 -6.07 11.39 6.36
N GLN A 153 -5.72 12.58 6.84
CA GLN A 153 -4.38 13.13 6.67
C GLN A 153 -3.79 13.58 8.01
N LYS A 154 -2.55 13.19 8.31
CA LYS A 154 -1.71 13.74 9.40
C LYS A 154 -2.34 13.75 10.81
N MET A 155 -3.25 12.84 11.09
CA MET A 155 -3.89 12.69 12.41
C MET A 155 -2.98 11.90 13.38
N GLU A 156 -3.06 12.23 14.68
CA GLU A 156 -2.35 11.52 15.76
C GLU A 156 -3.31 11.09 16.87
N SER A 157 -3.88 9.89 16.80
CA SER A 157 -4.92 9.42 17.74
C SER A 157 -4.48 8.25 18.61
N ASP A 158 -5.28 7.82 19.59
CA ASP A 158 -5.10 6.50 20.19
C ASP A 158 -5.78 5.42 19.34
N VAL A 159 -6.97 5.73 18.81
CA VAL A 159 -7.77 4.82 17.97
C VAL A 159 -8.21 5.49 16.68
N CYS A 160 -7.91 4.85 15.56
CA CYS A 160 -8.46 5.21 14.24
C CYS A 160 -9.11 3.98 13.62
N LYS A 161 -10.44 3.97 13.57
CA LYS A 161 -11.25 2.93 12.94
C LYS A 161 -11.99 3.49 11.73
N VAL A 162 -11.79 2.87 10.58
CA VAL A 162 -12.46 3.22 9.32
C VAL A 162 -13.15 1.99 8.76
N GLN A 163 -14.40 2.14 8.36
CA GLN A 163 -15.17 1.12 7.66
C GLN A 163 -15.78 1.72 6.39
N THR A 164 -15.51 1.12 5.23
CA THR A 164 -16.06 1.54 3.94
C THR A 164 -16.83 0.39 3.28
N GLU A 165 -17.92 0.72 2.59
CA GLU A 165 -18.73 -0.29 1.86
C GLU A 165 -18.25 -0.50 0.43
N ARG A 166 -18.23 0.55 -0.41
CA ARG A 166 -17.71 0.50 -1.80
C ARG A 166 -16.72 1.64 -2.12
N GLY A 167 -16.60 2.63 -1.24
CA GLY A 167 -15.72 3.78 -1.42
C GLY A 167 -14.25 3.49 -1.09
N ASN A 168 -13.34 4.26 -1.68
CA ASN A 168 -11.92 4.14 -1.43
C ASN A 168 -11.52 4.76 -0.08
N CYS A 169 -10.52 4.19 0.58
CA CYS A 169 -9.95 4.71 1.81
C CYS A 169 -8.50 5.13 1.57
N ILE A 170 -8.21 6.42 1.78
CA ILE A 170 -6.88 7.01 1.66
C ILE A 170 -6.41 7.44 3.05
N LEU A 171 -5.29 6.89 3.50
CA LEU A 171 -4.64 7.25 4.75
C LEU A 171 -3.29 7.90 4.44
N THR A 172 -3.07 9.14 4.90
CA THR A 172 -1.83 9.88 4.64
C THR A 172 -1.13 10.23 5.94
N SER A 173 0.03 9.61 6.19
CA SER A 173 0.89 9.89 7.36
C SER A 173 0.12 9.86 8.70
N LEU A 174 -0.57 8.75 8.95
CA LEU A 174 -1.39 8.53 10.15
C LEU A 174 -0.51 8.00 11.29
N ARG A 175 -0.65 8.56 12.49
CA ARG A 175 -0.04 8.05 13.72
C ARG A 175 -1.15 7.65 14.67
N SER A 176 -1.27 6.38 15.01
CA SER A 176 -2.24 5.93 15.99
C SER A 176 -1.66 4.83 16.86
N HIS A 177 -2.19 4.59 18.06
CA HIS A 177 -1.83 3.36 18.78
C HIS A 177 -2.49 2.15 18.12
N GLN A 178 -3.75 2.28 17.71
CA GLN A 178 -4.50 1.28 16.94
C GLN A 178 -5.06 1.89 15.66
N VAL A 179 -4.80 1.23 14.53
CA VAL A 179 -5.37 1.56 13.21
C VAL A 179 -6.15 0.35 12.72
N LYS A 180 -7.45 0.50 12.52
CA LYS A 180 -8.31 -0.55 11.96
C LYS A 180 -9.02 -0.04 10.72
N VAL A 181 -8.80 -0.67 9.57
CA VAL A 181 -9.46 -0.33 8.31
C VAL A 181 -10.14 -1.56 7.76
N LEU A 182 -11.45 -1.46 7.57
CA LEU A 182 -12.27 -2.53 6.99
C LEU A 182 -12.93 -2.00 5.72
N SER A 183 -12.53 -2.51 4.56
CA SER A 183 -13.20 -2.22 3.30
C SER A 183 -13.99 -3.45 2.86
N ALA A 184 -15.31 -3.34 2.76
CA ALA A 184 -16.12 -4.37 2.10
C ALA A 184 -15.94 -4.34 0.57
N GLY A 185 -15.58 -3.17 0.04
CA GLY A 185 -15.42 -2.86 -1.38
C GLY A 185 -14.76 -1.49 -1.52
N GLY A 186 -13.88 -1.35 -2.51
CA GLY A 186 -13.10 -0.13 -2.72
C GLY A 186 -11.69 -0.23 -2.14
N ASN A 187 -10.75 0.47 -2.77
CA ASN A 187 -9.33 0.29 -2.54
C ASN A 187 -8.86 1.01 -1.27
N ILE A 188 -7.86 0.44 -0.61
CA ILE A 188 -7.20 1.03 0.56
C ILE A 188 -5.80 1.50 0.12
N THR A 189 -5.54 2.79 0.22
CA THR A 189 -4.25 3.39 -0.15
C THR A 189 -3.62 4.11 1.03
N GLY A 190 -2.40 3.71 1.37
CA GLY A 190 -1.58 4.31 2.43
C GLY A 190 -0.43 5.13 1.87
N PHE A 191 -0.51 6.45 2.00
CA PHE A 191 0.59 7.37 1.69
C PHE A 191 1.41 7.73 2.93
N GLY A 192 2.72 7.88 2.76
CA GLY A 192 3.61 8.18 3.88
C GLY A 192 3.77 6.99 4.82
N THR A 193 3.79 7.24 6.11
CA THR A 193 3.94 6.21 7.16
C THR A 193 2.64 6.06 7.95
N ILE A 194 2.15 4.83 8.10
CA ILE A 194 1.11 4.49 9.07
C ILE A 194 1.81 3.91 10.30
N HIS A 195 1.73 4.63 11.42
CA HIS A 195 2.35 4.22 12.68
C HIS A 195 1.30 3.66 13.64
N GLY A 196 1.58 2.53 14.30
CA GLY A 196 0.68 1.89 15.27
C GLY A 196 0.57 0.38 15.13
N ASN A 197 -0.35 -0.22 15.87
CA ASN A 197 -0.83 -1.58 15.61
C ASN A 197 -1.88 -1.52 14.50
N VAL A 198 -1.57 -2.09 13.34
CA VAL A 198 -2.37 -1.95 12.11
C VAL A 198 -3.15 -3.22 11.83
N ASP A 199 -4.45 -3.10 11.61
CA ASP A 199 -5.37 -4.16 11.19
C ASP A 199 -6.15 -3.69 9.95
N VAL A 200 -5.68 -4.08 8.77
CA VAL A 200 -6.27 -3.70 7.47
C VAL A 200 -6.88 -4.94 6.82
N CYS A 201 -8.18 -4.89 6.55
CA CYS A 201 -8.90 -5.95 5.85
C CYS A 201 -9.67 -5.37 4.67
N ALA A 202 -9.35 -5.87 3.48
CA ALA A 202 -10.05 -5.55 2.25
C ALA A 202 -10.78 -6.80 1.74
N LYS A 203 -12.05 -6.67 1.39
CA LYS A 203 -12.87 -7.77 0.86
C LYS A 203 -13.09 -7.63 -0.64
N GLU A 204 -13.68 -8.67 -1.21
CA GLU A 204 -13.99 -8.75 -2.63
C GLU A 204 -12.74 -8.55 -3.51
N GLY A 205 -12.83 -7.72 -4.55
CA GLY A 205 -11.73 -7.40 -5.46
C GLY A 205 -10.89 -6.20 -5.04
N SER A 206 -11.01 -5.75 -3.79
CA SER A 206 -10.40 -4.50 -3.32
C SER A 206 -8.87 -4.62 -3.18
N GLU A 207 -8.16 -3.64 -3.73
CA GLU A 207 -6.71 -3.57 -3.65
C GLU A 207 -6.25 -2.86 -2.37
N VAL A 208 -5.08 -3.27 -1.87
CA VAL A 208 -4.39 -2.60 -0.76
C VAL A 208 -3.01 -2.17 -1.25
N ASP A 209 -2.74 -0.87 -1.29
CA ASP A 209 -1.41 -0.31 -1.60
C ASP A 209 -0.94 0.62 -0.48
N ILE A 210 0.01 0.16 0.33
CA ILE A 210 0.53 0.91 1.47
C ILE A 210 2.04 1.12 1.32
N LYS A 211 2.48 2.38 1.38
CA LYS A 211 3.90 2.72 1.25
C LYS A 211 4.74 2.24 2.43
N LYS A 212 4.30 2.49 3.66
CA LYS A 212 5.09 2.17 4.86
C LYS A 212 4.21 1.98 6.09
N ILE A 213 4.42 0.89 6.82
CA ILE A 213 3.80 0.64 8.13
C ILE A 213 4.88 0.44 9.21
N GLN A 214 4.66 0.98 10.41
CA GLN A 214 5.61 0.92 11.53
C GLN A 214 4.90 0.74 12.88
N GLY A 215 5.34 -0.19 13.73
CA GLY A 215 4.70 -0.48 15.02
C GLY A 215 5.03 -1.88 15.52
N SER A 216 4.34 -2.40 16.54
CA SER A 216 4.67 -3.73 17.06
C SER A 216 3.99 -4.84 16.27
N PHE A 217 2.69 -4.70 15.99
CA PHE A 217 1.88 -5.73 15.34
C PHE A 217 1.20 -5.21 14.07
N MET A 218 1.34 -5.96 12.98
CA MET A 218 0.71 -5.66 11.69
C MET A 218 -0.14 -6.84 11.23
N ASN A 219 -1.37 -6.58 10.81
CA ASN A 219 -2.24 -7.54 10.16
C ASN A 219 -2.81 -6.88 8.89
N VAL A 220 -2.48 -7.41 7.72
CA VAL A 220 -2.96 -6.89 6.43
C VAL A 220 -3.50 -8.03 5.61
N SER A 221 -4.77 -7.96 5.19
CA SER A 221 -5.40 -9.03 4.42
C SER A 221 -6.25 -8.50 3.28
N THR A 222 -6.30 -9.24 2.17
CA THR A 222 -7.26 -9.03 1.08
C THR A 222 -7.88 -10.34 0.61
N GLU A 223 -9.12 -10.35 0.13
CA GLU A 223 -9.70 -11.56 -0.48
C GLU A 223 -9.13 -11.83 -1.87
N ARG A 224 -9.47 -11.01 -2.88
CA ARG A 224 -9.08 -11.26 -4.29
C ARG A 224 -8.21 -10.17 -4.92
N GLY A 225 -8.22 -8.95 -4.37
CA GLY A 225 -7.44 -7.83 -4.91
C GLY A 225 -5.94 -7.97 -4.64
N GLN A 226 -5.12 -7.15 -5.28
CA GLN A 226 -3.68 -7.14 -5.02
C GLN A 226 -3.37 -6.56 -3.63
N LEU A 227 -2.44 -7.17 -2.90
CA LEU A 227 -1.91 -6.66 -1.64
C LEU A 227 -0.47 -6.22 -1.83
N LYS A 228 -0.23 -4.92 -1.72
CA LYS A 228 1.09 -4.32 -1.85
C LYS A 228 1.45 -3.52 -0.61
N VAL A 229 2.56 -3.87 0.03
CA VAL A 229 3.14 -3.07 1.11
C VAL A 229 4.62 -2.87 0.84
N LYS A 230 5.02 -1.63 0.57
CA LYS A 230 6.41 -1.34 0.15
C LYS A 230 7.42 -1.46 1.30
N ALA A 231 7.04 -1.15 2.53
CA ALA A 231 7.93 -1.33 3.68
C ALA A 231 7.15 -1.61 4.98
N ILE A 232 7.61 -2.63 5.71
CA ILE A 232 7.08 -3.08 6.99
C ILE A 232 8.22 -3.04 8.00
N TYR A 233 8.07 -2.22 9.03
CA TYR A 233 8.96 -2.20 10.19
C TYR A 233 8.17 -2.56 11.43
N ALA A 234 8.11 -3.84 11.75
CA ALA A 234 7.37 -4.32 12.90
C ALA A 234 8.12 -5.39 13.68
N GLU A 235 7.63 -5.74 14.87
CA GLU A 235 8.11 -6.92 15.59
C GLU A 235 7.50 -8.18 14.98
N SER A 236 6.18 -8.16 14.74
CA SER A 236 5.43 -9.26 14.14
C SER A 236 4.43 -8.77 13.10
N SER A 237 4.41 -9.43 11.95
CA SER A 237 3.51 -9.11 10.84
C SER A 237 2.79 -10.35 10.32
N LYS A 238 1.49 -10.25 10.12
CA LYS A 238 0.67 -11.22 9.41
C LYS A 238 0.13 -10.59 8.14
N VAL A 239 0.38 -11.24 7.00
CA VAL A 239 -0.13 -10.81 5.70
C VAL A 239 -0.88 -11.98 5.07
N SER A 240 -2.09 -11.77 4.57
CA SER A 240 -2.83 -12.87 3.94
C SER A 240 -3.67 -12.50 2.73
N SER A 241 -3.80 -13.45 1.78
CA SER A 241 -4.76 -13.34 0.68
C SER A 241 -5.44 -14.66 0.31
N SER A 242 -6.67 -14.61 -0.21
CA SER A 242 -7.34 -15.80 -0.75
C SER A 242 -6.99 -16.04 -2.21
N SER A 243 -6.99 -15.02 -3.08
CA SER A 243 -6.63 -15.20 -4.50
C SER A 243 -5.78 -14.08 -5.11
N GLY A 244 -5.44 -13.06 -4.31
CA GLY A 244 -4.69 -11.89 -4.76
C GLY A 244 -3.18 -12.13 -4.75
N GLU A 245 -2.46 -11.40 -5.61
CA GLU A 245 -1.00 -11.35 -5.53
C GLU A 245 -0.56 -10.55 -4.30
N ILE A 246 0.42 -11.09 -3.55
CA ILE A 246 1.03 -10.42 -2.41
C ILE A 246 2.41 -9.90 -2.81
N GLN A 247 2.62 -8.59 -2.76
CA GLN A 247 3.89 -7.92 -3.03
C GLN A 247 4.37 -7.14 -1.82
N LEU A 248 5.44 -7.62 -1.18
CA LEU A 248 6.06 -6.98 -0.03
C LEU A 248 7.45 -6.48 -0.43
N GLY A 249 7.75 -5.21 -0.17
CA GLY A 249 9.06 -4.64 -0.46
C GLY A 249 10.09 -5.03 0.60
N HIS A 250 10.21 -4.22 1.64
CA HIS A 250 11.09 -4.47 2.78
C HIS A 250 10.33 -4.95 3.99
N ILE A 251 10.81 -6.02 4.62
CA ILE A 251 10.27 -6.54 5.87
C ILE A 251 11.37 -6.59 6.92
N HIS A 252 11.10 -5.96 8.05
CA HIS A 252 11.88 -6.06 9.27
C HIS A 252 11.01 -6.68 10.37
N GLY A 253 11.62 -7.56 11.17
CA GLY A 253 10.95 -8.38 12.19
C GLY A 253 10.44 -9.71 11.65
N GLU A 254 9.59 -10.36 12.43
CA GLU A 254 8.96 -11.62 12.06
C GLU A 254 7.77 -11.39 11.13
N ALA A 255 7.65 -12.19 10.07
CA ALA A 255 6.54 -12.10 9.14
C ALA A 255 5.97 -13.48 8.78
N ASN A 256 4.65 -13.59 8.83
CA ASN A 256 3.89 -14.76 8.41
C ASN A 256 2.97 -14.35 7.25
N VAL A 257 3.27 -14.86 6.05
CA VAL A 257 2.55 -14.57 4.82
C VAL A 257 1.78 -15.82 4.37
N GLN A 258 0.47 -15.69 4.19
CA GLN A 258 -0.39 -16.80 3.80
C GLN A 258 -1.16 -16.46 2.52
N SER A 259 -1.15 -17.35 1.54
CA SER A 259 -1.98 -17.22 0.34
C SER A 259 -2.71 -18.53 0.09
N GLU A 260 -3.98 -18.51 -0.31
CA GLU A 260 -4.62 -19.74 -0.83
C GLU A 260 -4.25 -19.90 -2.30
N MET A 261 -4.50 -18.86 -3.10
CA MET A 261 -4.13 -18.78 -4.50
C MET A 261 -3.42 -17.45 -4.78
N GLY A 262 -2.41 -17.45 -5.65
CA GLY A 262 -1.72 -16.24 -6.07
C GLY A 262 -0.24 -16.24 -5.68
N ASN A 263 0.53 -15.48 -6.45
CA ASN A 263 1.97 -15.38 -6.25
C ASN A 263 2.30 -14.53 -5.02
N VAL A 264 3.38 -14.90 -4.34
CA VAL A 264 3.93 -14.15 -3.21
C VAL A 264 5.32 -13.66 -3.58
N ARG A 265 5.52 -12.35 -3.49
CA ARG A 265 6.79 -11.69 -3.74
C ARG A 265 7.25 -10.94 -2.49
N VAL A 266 8.49 -11.15 -2.08
CA VAL A 266 9.17 -10.39 -1.03
C VAL A 266 10.51 -9.88 -1.56
N ASP A 267 10.69 -8.56 -1.67
CA ASP A 267 11.90 -7.98 -2.26
C ASP A 267 13.10 -8.03 -1.30
N SER A 268 12.87 -7.99 0.02
CA SER A 268 13.90 -8.19 1.05
C SER A 268 13.29 -8.42 2.44
N SER A 269 13.82 -9.41 3.15
CA SER A 269 13.50 -9.70 4.56
C SER A 269 14.76 -9.70 5.43
N SER A 270 14.64 -9.19 6.66
CA SER A 270 15.74 -9.05 7.63
C SER A 270 15.45 -9.69 8.99
N GLY A 271 14.48 -10.60 9.05
CA GLY A 271 14.08 -11.36 10.24
C GLY A 271 13.58 -12.76 9.86
N ALA A 272 12.76 -13.37 10.72
CA ALA A 272 12.15 -14.66 10.43
C ALA A 272 10.97 -14.51 9.46
N LEU A 273 11.06 -15.16 8.31
CA LEU A 273 10.04 -15.11 7.27
C LEU A 273 9.38 -16.48 7.10
N LYS A 274 8.08 -16.55 7.33
CA LYS A 274 7.26 -17.72 7.00
C LYS A 274 6.32 -17.39 5.85
N ILE A 275 6.35 -18.19 4.79
CA ILE A 275 5.42 -18.07 3.66
C ILE A 275 4.76 -19.42 3.42
N SER A 276 3.44 -19.43 3.28
CA SER A 276 2.68 -20.62 2.93
C SER A 276 1.66 -20.29 1.85
N THR A 277 1.71 -21.00 0.72
CA THR A 277 0.71 -20.90 -0.35
C THR A 277 0.17 -22.27 -0.76
N ALA A 278 -1.12 -22.37 -1.09
CA ALA A 278 -1.65 -23.62 -1.65
C ALA A 278 -1.40 -23.68 -3.17
N SER A 279 -1.61 -22.58 -3.89
CA SER A 279 -1.30 -22.48 -5.32
C SER A 279 -0.70 -21.12 -5.69
N GLY A 280 0.56 -21.10 -6.09
CA GLY A 280 1.25 -19.89 -6.49
C GLY A 280 2.76 -20.01 -6.36
N ASN A 281 3.47 -19.16 -7.11
CA ASN A 281 4.92 -19.07 -7.01
C ASN A 281 5.32 -18.18 -5.84
N ILE A 282 6.44 -18.53 -5.20
CA ILE A 282 7.06 -17.71 -4.15
C ILE A 282 8.38 -17.17 -4.68
N ASP A 283 8.57 -15.85 -4.70
CA ASP A 283 9.87 -15.20 -4.98
C ASP A 283 10.28 -14.34 -3.78
N THR A 284 11.31 -14.75 -3.05
CA THR A 284 11.76 -14.04 -1.85
C THR A 284 13.26 -13.78 -1.84
N TYR A 285 13.65 -12.65 -1.23
CA TYR A 285 15.02 -12.37 -0.85
C TYR A 285 15.17 -12.45 0.68
N VAL A 286 16.11 -13.27 1.14
CA VAL A 286 16.43 -13.44 2.56
C VAL A 286 17.79 -12.77 2.81
N GLY A 287 17.81 -11.74 3.66
CA GLY A 287 19.05 -11.02 4.01
C GLY A 287 19.97 -11.80 4.94
N ASP A 288 21.21 -11.34 5.14
CA ASP A 288 22.27 -12.06 5.87
C ASP A 288 21.88 -12.53 7.28
N VAL A 289 21.01 -11.78 7.96
CA VAL A 289 20.56 -12.08 9.33
C VAL A 289 19.21 -12.84 9.38
N GLY A 290 18.56 -13.06 8.23
CA GLY A 290 17.22 -13.63 8.15
C GLY A 290 17.17 -15.16 8.18
N SER A 291 15.97 -15.68 8.46
CA SER A 291 15.62 -17.10 8.31
C SER A 291 14.34 -17.21 7.49
N ALA A 292 14.13 -18.36 6.85
CA ALA A 292 12.97 -18.57 5.99
C ALA A 292 12.38 -19.97 6.14
N ASP A 293 11.06 -20.04 6.23
CA ASP A 293 10.24 -21.26 6.14
C ASP A 293 9.19 -21.05 5.05
N LEU A 294 9.43 -21.62 3.87
CA LEU A 294 8.65 -21.38 2.66
C LEU A 294 7.98 -22.68 2.22
N THR A 295 6.67 -22.67 2.07
CA THR A 295 5.91 -23.84 1.60
C THR A 295 4.95 -23.46 0.48
N THR A 296 4.96 -24.22 -0.60
CA THR A 296 3.93 -24.20 -1.65
C THR A 296 3.51 -25.63 -2.01
N LEU A 297 2.21 -25.88 -2.20
CA LEU A 297 1.75 -27.17 -2.72
C LEU A 297 1.91 -27.20 -4.25
N GLN A 298 1.36 -26.19 -4.92
CA GLN A 298 1.43 -26.03 -6.37
C GLN A 298 2.12 -24.72 -6.76
N GLY A 299 3.33 -24.80 -7.28
CA GLY A 299 4.08 -23.64 -7.74
C GLY A 299 5.56 -23.77 -7.45
N SER A 300 6.35 -22.90 -8.08
CA SER A 300 7.80 -22.88 -7.91
C SER A 300 8.24 -21.88 -6.84
N VAL A 301 9.36 -22.15 -6.20
CA VAL A 301 9.96 -21.26 -5.21
C VAL A 301 11.31 -20.75 -5.71
N SER A 302 11.49 -19.44 -5.74
CA SER A 302 12.77 -18.79 -5.97
C SER A 302 13.24 -18.09 -4.71
N VAL A 303 14.36 -18.56 -4.16
CA VAL A 303 15.01 -17.97 -3.00
C VAL A 303 16.28 -17.28 -3.44
N ARG A 304 16.40 -16.02 -3.04
CA ARG A 304 17.53 -15.16 -3.33
C ARG A 304 18.24 -14.82 -2.03
N VAL A 305 19.55 -14.99 -2.00
CA VAL A 305 20.37 -14.76 -0.80
C VAL A 305 21.63 -13.96 -1.15
N PRO A 306 22.20 -13.21 -0.20
CA PRO A 306 23.55 -12.67 -0.34
C PRO A 306 24.57 -13.78 -0.61
N ALA A 307 25.54 -13.54 -1.49
CA ALA A 307 26.60 -14.51 -1.80
C ALA A 307 27.46 -14.89 -0.57
N SER A 308 27.50 -14.02 0.44
CA SER A 308 28.22 -14.20 1.71
C SER A 308 27.43 -14.92 2.79
N MET A 309 26.12 -15.15 2.59
CA MET A 309 25.24 -15.66 3.63
C MET A 309 25.70 -17.03 4.13
N LYS A 310 25.68 -17.21 5.46
CA LYS A 310 25.90 -18.50 6.11
C LYS A 310 24.63 -18.95 6.81
N ALA A 311 24.07 -20.08 6.39
CA ALA A 311 22.84 -20.62 6.96
C ALA A 311 22.72 -22.11 6.67
N GLY A 312 22.02 -22.84 7.55
CA GLY A 312 21.53 -24.17 7.23
C GLY A 312 20.47 -24.09 6.14
N VAL A 313 20.44 -25.07 5.24
CA VAL A 313 19.45 -25.12 4.16
C VAL A 313 18.85 -26.51 4.06
N GLN A 314 17.54 -26.55 3.82
CA GLN A 314 16.80 -27.76 3.50
C GLN A 314 15.78 -27.42 2.40
N LEU A 315 16.00 -27.94 1.21
CA LEU A 315 15.16 -27.72 0.02
C LEU A 315 14.53 -29.05 -0.36
N SER A 316 13.21 -29.10 -0.52
CA SER A 316 12.47 -30.30 -0.90
C SER A 316 11.45 -29.96 -1.97
N GLY A 317 11.59 -30.49 -3.18
CA GLY A 317 10.60 -30.31 -4.24
C GLY A 317 10.79 -31.25 -5.41
N ALA A 318 10.01 -31.07 -6.48
CA ALA A 318 10.09 -31.92 -7.67
C ALA A 318 11.48 -31.83 -8.33
N SER A 319 12.06 -30.62 -8.39
CA SER A 319 13.43 -30.36 -8.82
C SER A 319 14.05 -29.26 -7.97
N VAL A 320 15.36 -29.34 -7.74
CA VAL A 320 16.12 -28.35 -6.97
C VAL A 320 17.31 -27.88 -7.80
N GLU A 321 17.35 -26.58 -8.08
CA GLU A 321 18.40 -25.90 -8.83
C GLU A 321 19.13 -24.91 -7.92
N ILE A 322 20.46 -25.03 -7.86
CA ILE A 322 21.29 -24.20 -6.99
C ILE A 322 22.36 -23.54 -7.85
N SER A 323 22.43 -22.21 -7.76
CA SER A 323 23.36 -21.44 -8.59
C SER A 323 24.82 -21.72 -8.19
N PRO A 324 25.75 -21.79 -9.15
CA PRO A 324 27.13 -22.20 -8.89
C PRO A 324 27.92 -21.24 -8.02
N GLU A 325 27.47 -19.98 -7.84
CA GLU A 325 28.11 -19.05 -6.92
C GLU A 325 27.93 -19.45 -5.45
N ILE A 326 26.93 -20.29 -5.14
CA ILE A 326 26.61 -20.74 -3.78
C ILE A 326 27.39 -22.03 -3.46
N LYS A 327 28.27 -21.96 -2.47
CA LYS A 327 29.03 -23.13 -2.01
C LYS A 327 28.28 -23.87 -0.91
N LEU A 328 27.75 -25.03 -1.24
CA LEU A 328 27.15 -25.96 -0.29
C LEU A 328 28.21 -26.82 0.42
N HIS A 329 28.19 -26.79 1.74
CA HIS A 329 29.03 -27.61 2.61
C HIS A 329 28.18 -28.69 3.28
N ALA A 330 28.77 -29.88 3.49
CA ALA A 330 28.07 -31.05 4.06
C ALA A 330 26.75 -31.36 3.34
N ALA A 331 26.75 -31.24 2.01
CA ALA A 331 25.57 -31.45 1.20
C ALA A 331 25.13 -32.91 1.25
N GLN A 332 23.88 -33.16 1.61
CA GLN A 332 23.20 -34.43 1.46
C GLN A 332 22.14 -34.28 0.38
N HIS A 333 22.14 -35.22 -0.57
CA HIS A 333 21.24 -35.26 -1.69
C HIS A 333 20.47 -36.57 -1.66
N ASP A 334 19.18 -36.47 -1.37
CA ASP A 334 18.28 -37.62 -1.38
C ASP A 334 17.29 -37.44 -2.55
N CYS A 335 17.48 -38.26 -3.58
CA CYS A 335 16.54 -38.35 -4.69
C CYS A 335 15.65 -39.58 -4.48
N SER A 336 14.34 -39.34 -4.43
CA SER A 336 13.32 -40.38 -4.28
C SER A 336 12.29 -40.27 -5.40
N ASP A 337 11.48 -41.31 -5.59
CA ASP A 337 10.35 -41.28 -6.53
C ASP A 337 9.34 -40.16 -6.19
N SER A 338 9.34 -39.68 -4.95
CA SER A 338 8.49 -38.58 -4.46
C SER A 338 9.10 -37.17 -4.57
N GLY A 339 10.34 -37.03 -5.05
CA GLY A 339 11.01 -35.73 -5.22
C GLY A 339 12.47 -35.70 -4.79
N THR A 340 13.08 -34.52 -4.95
CA THR A 340 14.48 -34.22 -4.63
C THR A 340 14.56 -33.43 -3.32
N THR A 341 15.32 -33.95 -2.35
CA THR A 341 15.67 -33.24 -1.12
C THR A 341 17.16 -32.93 -1.09
N VAL A 342 17.50 -31.67 -0.84
CA VAL A 342 18.88 -31.19 -0.68
C VAL A 342 18.99 -30.53 0.68
N SER A 343 19.94 -30.97 1.49
CA SER A 343 20.26 -30.33 2.77
C SER A 343 21.75 -30.05 2.91
N GLY A 344 22.12 -29.05 3.70
CA GLY A 344 23.52 -28.68 3.93
C GLY A 344 23.66 -27.30 4.54
N TYR A 345 24.85 -26.71 4.38
CA TYR A 345 25.16 -25.36 4.86
C TYR A 345 25.66 -24.47 3.73
N LEU A 346 25.07 -23.29 3.59
CA LEU A 346 25.52 -22.25 2.67
C LEU A 346 26.79 -21.62 3.21
N ASN A 347 27.88 -21.60 2.44
CA ASN A 347 29.16 -20.95 2.80
C ASN A 347 29.76 -21.34 4.18
N GLY A 348 29.40 -22.52 4.68
CA GLY A 348 29.85 -23.07 5.95
C GLY A 348 28.83 -22.90 7.09
N PRO A 349 29.12 -23.45 8.27
CA PRO A 349 28.19 -23.38 9.41
C PRO A 349 27.97 -21.91 9.84
N SER A 350 26.72 -21.57 10.11
CA SER A 350 26.34 -20.29 10.71
C SER A 350 26.71 -20.26 12.18
N ALA A 351 27.08 -19.07 12.69
CA ALA A 351 27.33 -18.89 14.13
C ALA A 351 26.02 -18.85 14.95
N GLY A 352 24.87 -18.70 14.29
CA GLY A 352 23.53 -18.74 14.90
C GLY A 352 22.62 -19.78 14.25
N ASP A 353 21.41 -19.94 14.80
CA ASP A 353 20.39 -20.90 14.33
C ASP A 353 19.61 -20.39 13.10
N GLN A 354 20.35 -20.02 12.04
CA GLN A 354 19.79 -19.49 10.80
C GLN A 354 19.52 -20.62 9.82
N TRP A 355 18.26 -20.75 9.39
CA TRP A 355 17.82 -21.78 8.47
C TRP A 355 16.97 -21.25 7.34
N ILE A 356 17.14 -21.84 6.16
CA ILE A 356 16.28 -21.68 5.00
C ILE A 356 15.66 -23.03 4.70
N LYS A 357 14.39 -23.18 5.04
CA LYS A 357 13.59 -24.37 4.77
C LYS A 357 12.61 -24.06 3.65
N VAL A 358 12.63 -24.87 2.60
CA VAL A 358 11.78 -24.67 1.43
C VAL A 358 11.15 -26.00 1.04
N LYS A 359 9.83 -26.00 0.90
CA LYS A 359 9.05 -27.13 0.44
C LYS A 359 8.16 -26.72 -0.74
N ALA A 360 8.32 -27.39 -1.87
CA ALA A 360 7.54 -27.15 -3.09
C ALA A 360 7.11 -28.49 -3.70
N ASP A 361 5.94 -28.99 -3.29
CA ASP A 361 5.56 -30.40 -3.52
C ASP A 361 5.53 -30.78 -5.01
N GLU A 362 4.89 -29.95 -5.84
CA GLU A 362 4.81 -30.17 -7.29
C GLU A 362 5.74 -29.25 -8.10
N GLY A 363 6.61 -28.49 -7.42
CA GLY A 363 7.32 -27.36 -8.00
C GLY A 363 8.83 -27.49 -8.08
N THR A 364 9.45 -26.57 -8.83
CA THR A 364 10.90 -26.39 -8.85
C THR A 364 11.32 -25.39 -7.79
N ILE A 365 12.41 -25.69 -7.09
CA ILE A 365 13.06 -24.77 -6.16
C ILE A 365 14.33 -24.24 -6.83
N SER A 366 14.47 -22.92 -6.90
CA SER A 366 15.69 -22.25 -7.34
C SER A 366 16.31 -21.48 -6.19
N LEU A 367 17.57 -21.75 -5.87
CA LEU A 367 18.36 -20.99 -4.91
C LEU A 367 19.48 -20.26 -5.65
N ARG A 368 19.52 -18.93 -5.55
CA ARG A 368 20.49 -18.09 -6.26
C ARG A 368 21.10 -16.99 -5.40
N ALA A 369 22.33 -16.63 -5.73
CA ALA A 369 22.98 -15.48 -5.14
C ALA A 369 22.44 -14.19 -5.81
N GLN A 370 22.13 -13.18 -5.01
CA GLN A 370 21.78 -11.84 -5.51
C GLN A 370 22.28 -10.78 -4.53
N SER A 371 22.78 -9.65 -5.04
CA SER A 371 23.06 -8.49 -4.19
C SER A 371 21.75 -7.86 -3.69
N TRP A 372 21.76 -7.31 -2.48
CA TRP A 372 20.61 -6.58 -1.93
C TRP A 372 20.20 -5.43 -2.84
N PHE A 373 21.16 -4.68 -3.40
CA PHE A 373 20.88 -3.53 -4.26
C PHE A 373 20.08 -3.92 -5.51
N GLU A 374 20.38 -5.07 -6.13
CA GLU A 374 19.60 -5.58 -7.27
C GLU A 374 18.21 -6.09 -6.86
N SER A 375 18.06 -6.54 -5.60
CA SER A 375 16.76 -6.99 -5.07
C SER A 375 15.77 -5.83 -4.97
N LEU A 376 16.26 -4.61 -4.74
CA LEU A 376 15.48 -3.36 -4.63
C LEU A 376 14.87 -2.89 -5.96
N ARG A 377 15.40 -3.35 -7.09
CA ARG A 377 14.97 -2.95 -8.44
C ARG A 377 14.85 -1.42 -8.63
N LEU A 378 15.76 -0.65 -8.03
CA LEU A 378 15.78 0.81 -8.17
C LEU A 378 16.09 1.18 -9.63
N GLY A 379 15.09 1.73 -10.35
CA GLY A 379 15.25 2.23 -11.72
C GLY A 379 14.55 1.44 -12.83
N LYS A 380 13.57 0.58 -12.51
CA LYS A 380 12.64 0.00 -13.50
C LYS A 380 11.22 0.47 -13.30
#